data_AF-A0A8H6R195-F1
#
_entry.id   AF-A0A8H6R195-F1
#
_cell.length_a   1.000
_cell.length_b   1.000
_cell.length_c   1.000
_cell.angle_alpha   90.00
_cell.angle_beta   90.00
_cell.angle_gamma   90.00
#
_symmetry.space_group_name_H-M   'P 1'
#
loop_
_entity.id
_entity.type
_entity.pdbx_description
1 polymer ?
#
loop_
_entity_poly.entity_id
_entity_poly.type
_entity_poly.pdbx_seq_one_letter_code
_entity_poly.pdbx_strand_id
1 'polypeptide(L)'
;MSGEVDALYIYDEHNNPLVEHVYRSRPPSAAAILPLYLAHSPPRPSLLYIPNISPPVTVFSIVQSNLLFLALSEVDTEPLLALEFLHRVVDVLEDFVGAPLLSSKLQANYDVVAQLLHEMCDAGVVCNTEPNALQEVVEMPGWMGKLLGGVALPGSSTPILGPPNPLKHSLSSANVAQGPAIPWRKAGVRHTSNELYVDIIESLSVTIAPSGRLLSALVSGTIAFTAKISGIPDLLLTLTTPSGPQAVGKKIDLPVFHPCVRLARWRERPGELSFVPPDGRFILAGYEVDLLPIDPSIDQPPTHMEKMFLPAIVEVRKSLGPTGSEFEVRLILNTSFPGYSSFNRPVAGRGGSGTSTPSFLGGGGSSSSPVLEEVVVTVPIPKTVRNITDMQASRGEAIFAPGNDTLEWRIPTKDSGTVSGTATLRCTVVGHQNVEDELEDDNEGADADANLLQGYYDASTAASYQVAEEAATGTTKRKTKKKKKTTKTIKTKKSSKSAAASALVASDLDSVPQTSPNPSKPQSPAPAPSSSQTSSSLFYTPPRKTKAQLNASLMPNSASVSFSVKGWLPSGLRVDSLNIDPRRSRGLGEGVKPYKGVKYLCVSKKGVEARC
;
A
#
# COMPACT_ATOMS: atom_id res chain seq x y z
N MET A 1 28.79 6.91 -11.93
CA MET A 1 29.11 7.39 -10.57
C MET A 1 28.94 6.17 -9.68
N SER A 2 30.02 5.57 -9.20
CA SER A 2 29.93 4.51 -8.19
C SER A 2 29.77 5.20 -6.84
N GLY A 3 28.67 4.94 -6.13
CA GLY A 3 28.56 5.36 -4.74
C GLY A 3 29.56 4.59 -3.88
N GLU A 4 30.13 5.25 -2.86
CA GLU A 4 31.17 4.68 -1.98
C GLU A 4 30.70 4.69 -0.52
N VAL A 5 30.84 3.57 0.18
CA VAL A 5 30.55 3.44 1.62
C VAL A 5 31.87 3.45 2.39
N ASP A 6 32.13 4.47 3.22
CA ASP A 6 33.39 4.54 3.98
C ASP A 6 33.40 3.61 5.19
N ALA A 7 32.26 3.49 5.88
CA ALA A 7 32.12 2.59 7.03
C ALA A 7 30.67 2.16 7.27
N LEU A 8 30.51 1.02 7.95
CA LEU A 8 29.24 0.49 8.46
C LEU A 8 29.33 0.26 9.97
N TYR A 9 28.38 0.82 10.70
CA TYR A 9 28.27 0.72 12.15
C TYR A 9 26.94 0.08 12.55
N ILE A 10 26.97 -0.82 13.55
CA ILE A 10 25.78 -1.43 14.14
C ILE A 10 25.77 -1.11 15.63
N TYR A 11 24.64 -0.62 16.14
CA TYR A 11 24.42 -0.35 17.56
C TYR A 11 23.31 -1.22 18.11
N ASP A 12 23.42 -1.55 19.39
CA ASP A 12 22.39 -2.29 20.14
C ASP A 12 21.16 -1.42 20.47
N GLU A 13 20.17 -2.03 21.12
CA GLU A 13 18.95 -1.38 21.59
C GLU A 13 19.17 -0.25 22.61
N HIS A 14 20.38 -0.16 23.18
CA HIS A 14 20.82 0.87 24.13
C HIS A 14 21.75 1.90 23.49
N ASN A 15 21.96 1.82 22.17
CA ASN A 15 22.91 2.60 21.38
C ASN A 15 24.38 2.39 21.73
N ASN A 16 24.78 1.24 22.26
CA ASN A 16 26.18 0.87 22.38
C ASN A 16 26.70 0.36 21.02
N PRO A 17 27.92 0.73 20.60
CA PRO A 17 28.49 0.23 19.35
C PRO A 17 28.79 -1.27 19.47
N LEU A 18 28.17 -2.07 18.61
CA LEU A 18 28.37 -3.52 18.50
C LEU A 18 29.38 -3.90 17.42
N VAL A 19 29.27 -3.26 16.26
CA VAL A 19 30.13 -3.50 15.10
C VAL A 19 30.60 -2.17 14.56
N GLU A 20 31.91 -2.02 14.44
CA GLU A 20 32.57 -0.92 13.73
C GLU A 20 33.40 -1.51 12.60
N HIS A 21 32.95 -1.32 11.35
CA HIS A 21 33.66 -1.84 10.17
C HIS A 21 33.95 -0.68 9.21
N VAL A 22 35.23 -0.39 9.02
CA VAL A 22 35.72 0.69 8.16
C VAL A 22 36.26 0.08 6.87
N TYR A 23 35.69 0.47 5.73
CA TYR A 23 36.11 -0.03 4.41
C TYR A 23 37.24 0.81 3.82
N ARG A 24 37.26 2.12 4.07
CA ARG A 24 38.22 3.06 3.50
C ARG A 24 38.29 4.36 4.29
N SER A 25 39.17 5.26 3.87
CA SER A 25 39.30 6.61 4.42
C SER A 25 39.59 6.60 5.93
N ARG A 26 39.14 7.64 6.64
CA ARG A 26 39.20 7.73 8.11
C ARG A 26 37.91 8.36 8.62
N PRO A 27 36.75 7.68 8.45
CA PRO A 27 35.48 8.23 8.90
C PRO A 27 35.45 8.37 10.42
N PRO A 28 34.56 9.22 10.97
CA PRO A 28 34.33 9.33 12.40
C PRO A 28 33.96 7.98 13.01
N SER A 29 34.51 7.64 14.19
CA SER A 29 34.20 6.38 14.86
C SER A 29 32.72 6.26 15.23
N ALA A 30 32.26 5.03 15.52
CA ALA A 30 30.87 4.79 15.90
C ALA A 30 30.46 5.61 17.13
N ALA A 31 31.34 5.69 18.13
CA ALA A 31 31.12 6.51 19.33
C ALA A 31 31.04 8.03 19.03
N ALA A 32 31.75 8.52 18.01
CA ALA A 32 31.79 9.93 17.66
C ALA A 32 30.58 10.36 16.79
N ILE A 33 30.13 9.51 15.87
CA ILE A 33 29.04 9.84 14.95
C ILE A 33 27.65 9.73 15.62
N LEU A 34 27.48 8.81 16.56
CA LEU A 34 26.19 8.51 17.18
C LEU A 34 25.55 9.73 17.87
N PRO A 35 26.25 10.54 18.70
CA PRO A 35 25.65 11.74 19.29
C PRO A 35 25.18 12.76 18.25
N LEU A 36 25.90 12.88 17.12
CA LEU A 36 25.54 13.79 16.03
C LEU A 36 24.29 13.31 15.28
N TYR A 37 24.17 12.00 15.08
CA TYR A 37 22.96 11.37 14.56
C TYR A 37 21.76 11.58 15.51
N LEU A 38 21.95 11.30 16.80
CA LEU A 38 20.89 11.39 17.81
C LEU A 38 20.44 12.82 18.12
N ALA A 39 21.28 13.83 17.86
CA ALA A 39 20.94 15.25 17.99
C ALA A 39 19.77 15.68 17.09
N HIS A 40 19.45 14.92 16.04
CA HIS A 40 18.26 15.14 15.22
C HIS A 40 17.03 14.55 15.91
N SER A 41 15.94 15.32 15.99
CA SER A 41 14.68 14.87 16.62
C SER A 41 13.98 13.76 15.83
N PRO A 42 13.36 12.76 16.49
CA PRO A 42 12.47 11.82 15.83
C PRO A 42 11.21 12.51 15.25
N PRO A 43 10.68 12.09 14.09
CA PRO A 43 11.19 11.02 13.23
C PRO A 43 12.43 11.45 12.43
N ARG A 44 13.48 10.63 12.46
CA ARG A 44 14.71 10.90 11.70
C ARG A 44 14.58 10.38 10.27
N PRO A 45 15.01 11.15 9.26
CA PRO A 45 15.08 10.64 7.90
C PRO A 45 16.19 9.58 7.79
N SER A 46 16.05 8.66 6.83
CA SER A 46 17.05 7.62 6.55
C SER A 46 18.36 8.17 5.97
N LEU A 47 18.42 9.46 5.62
CA LEU A 47 19.61 10.15 5.15
C LEU A 47 19.79 11.46 5.93
N LEU A 48 20.97 11.65 6.51
CA LEU A 48 21.36 12.88 7.20
C LEU A 48 22.72 13.35 6.72
N TYR A 49 22.85 14.64 6.41
CA TYR A 49 24.14 15.26 6.12
C TYR A 49 24.69 15.96 7.37
N ILE A 50 25.92 15.61 7.75
CA ILE A 50 26.58 16.13 8.96
C ILE A 50 27.78 16.99 8.51
N PRO A 51 27.60 18.33 8.43
CA PRO A 51 28.65 19.24 7.95
C PRO A 51 29.70 19.58 9.00
N ASN A 52 29.38 19.42 10.29
CA ASN A 52 30.19 19.91 11.40
C ASN A 52 31.34 18.97 11.80
N ILE A 53 31.70 18.05 10.91
CA ILE A 53 32.81 17.12 11.08
C ILE A 53 33.77 17.26 9.90
N SER A 54 35.04 16.93 10.12
CA SER A 54 36.10 17.09 9.11
C SER A 54 36.70 15.72 8.79
N PRO A 55 36.46 15.17 7.58
CA PRO A 55 35.60 15.70 6.52
C PRO A 55 34.09 15.58 6.84
N PRO A 56 33.22 16.39 6.21
CA PRO A 56 31.77 16.22 6.30
C PRO A 56 31.33 14.84 5.83
N VAL A 57 30.30 14.28 6.46
CA VAL A 57 29.79 12.94 6.10
C VAL A 57 28.28 12.95 5.90
N THR A 58 27.84 12.14 4.95
CA THR A 58 26.45 11.70 4.83
C THR A 58 26.28 10.39 5.58
N VAL A 59 25.24 10.33 6.41
CA VAL A 59 24.88 9.16 7.21
C VAL A 59 23.57 8.59 6.69
N PHE A 60 23.62 7.34 6.25
CA PHE A 60 22.46 6.55 5.87
C PHE A 60 22.07 5.67 7.05
N SER A 61 20.78 5.58 7.38
CA SER A 61 20.32 4.85 8.56
C SER A 61 19.08 3.99 8.30
N ILE A 62 19.11 2.79 8.87
CA ILE A 62 17.95 1.90 9.01
C ILE A 62 17.90 1.37 10.45
N VAL A 63 16.71 1.00 10.90
CA VAL A 63 16.50 0.33 12.18
C VAL A 63 15.84 -1.01 11.90
N GLN A 64 16.47 -2.11 12.34
CA GLN A 64 15.96 -3.45 12.17
C GLN A 64 16.11 -4.23 13.48
N SER A 65 15.05 -4.90 13.95
CA SER A 65 15.08 -5.71 15.18
C SER A 65 15.61 -4.95 16.40
N ASN A 66 15.29 -3.65 16.50
CA ASN A 66 15.78 -2.69 17.51
C ASN A 66 17.30 -2.40 17.46
N LEU A 67 18.00 -2.85 16.42
CA LEU A 67 19.38 -2.49 16.14
C LEU A 67 19.42 -1.30 15.17
N LEU A 68 20.31 -0.35 15.42
CA LEU A 68 20.55 0.80 14.54
C LEU A 68 21.73 0.48 13.63
N PHE A 69 21.52 0.58 12.31
CA PHE A 69 22.57 0.46 11.32
C PHE A 69 22.85 1.83 10.71
N LEU A 70 24.12 2.23 10.69
CA LEU A 70 24.59 3.44 10.04
C LEU A 70 25.62 3.10 8.96
N ALA A 71 25.42 3.58 7.74
CA ALA A 71 26.47 3.63 6.72
C ALA A 71 26.92 5.08 6.53
N LEU A 72 28.23 5.31 6.50
CA LEU A 72 28.82 6.63 6.34
C LEU A 72 29.40 6.78 4.93
N SER A 73 29.30 7.99 4.37
CA SER A 73 29.97 8.36 3.12
C SER A 73 30.44 9.81 3.17
N GLU A 74 31.71 10.04 2.88
CA GLU A 74 32.38 11.34 2.75
C GLU A 74 32.16 11.95 1.34
N VAL A 75 31.70 11.14 0.39
CA VAL A 75 31.41 11.55 -0.99
C VAL A 75 29.91 11.57 -1.27
N ASP A 76 29.53 12.22 -2.37
CA ASP A 76 28.15 12.17 -2.85
C ASP A 76 27.83 10.77 -3.36
N THR A 77 27.15 9.99 -2.52
CA THR A 77 26.79 8.59 -2.77
C THR A 77 25.31 8.49 -3.06
N GLU A 78 24.96 7.72 -4.10
CA GLU A 78 23.58 7.47 -4.47
C GLU A 78 22.80 6.88 -3.27
N PRO A 79 21.78 7.59 -2.75
CA PRO A 79 21.13 7.18 -1.51
C PRO A 79 20.51 5.79 -1.55
N LEU A 80 19.95 5.41 -2.71
CA LEU A 80 19.34 4.10 -2.87
C LEU A 80 20.37 2.98 -2.84
N LEU A 81 21.60 3.21 -3.32
CA LEU A 81 22.68 2.22 -3.23
C LEU A 81 23.03 1.94 -1.76
N ALA A 82 23.25 2.97 -0.96
CA ALA A 82 23.64 2.83 0.44
C ALA A 82 22.51 2.21 1.29
N LEU A 83 21.26 2.64 1.07
CA LEU A 83 20.11 2.10 1.79
C LEU A 83 19.83 0.64 1.41
N GLU A 84 19.88 0.30 0.12
CA GLU A 84 19.76 -1.08 -0.35
C GLU A 84 20.88 -1.96 0.21
N PHE A 85 22.12 -1.46 0.22
CA PHE A 85 23.25 -2.15 0.84
C PHE A 85 23.00 -2.45 2.32
N LEU A 86 22.51 -1.48 3.10
CA LEU A 86 22.15 -1.70 4.51
C LEU A 86 21.08 -2.79 4.67
N HIS A 87 20.05 -2.79 3.83
CA HIS A 87 19.02 -3.83 3.82
C HIS A 87 19.58 -5.20 3.43
N ARG A 88 20.51 -5.27 2.46
CA ARG A 88 21.19 -6.51 2.10
C ARG A 88 22.12 -7.02 3.19
N VAL A 89 22.81 -6.14 3.92
CA VAL A 89 23.61 -6.52 5.09
C VAL A 89 22.71 -7.17 6.15
N VAL A 90 21.54 -6.59 6.43
CA VAL A 90 20.57 -7.19 7.35
C VAL A 90 20.17 -8.60 6.91
N ASP A 91 19.73 -8.78 5.65
CA ASP A 91 19.29 -10.07 5.16
C ASP A 91 20.39 -11.13 5.23
N VAL A 92 21.61 -10.78 4.79
CA VAL A 92 22.77 -11.68 4.83
C VAL A 92 23.12 -12.06 6.27
N LEU A 93 23.11 -11.09 7.20
CA LEU A 93 23.35 -11.39 8.61
C LEU A 93 22.25 -12.30 9.19
N GLU A 94 20.99 -12.11 8.79
CA GLU A 94 19.88 -12.98 9.23
C GLU A 94 20.01 -14.40 8.69
N ASP A 95 20.49 -14.57 7.46
CA ASP A 95 20.71 -15.89 6.84
C ASP A 95 21.88 -16.65 7.48
N PHE A 96 22.97 -15.96 7.83
CA PHE A 96 24.19 -16.60 8.36
C PHE A 96 24.16 -16.72 9.89
N VAL A 97 23.72 -15.67 10.59
CA VAL A 97 23.73 -15.60 12.07
C VAL A 97 22.36 -15.98 12.66
N GLY A 98 21.29 -15.90 11.86
CA GLY A 98 19.94 -16.37 12.19
C GLY A 98 18.98 -15.24 12.57
N ALA A 99 17.81 -15.20 11.93
CA ALA A 99 16.72 -14.28 12.24
C ALA A 99 16.02 -14.58 13.60
N PRO A 100 15.45 -13.57 14.28
CA PRO A 100 15.75 -12.14 14.10
C PRO A 100 17.17 -11.81 14.56
N LEU A 101 17.77 -10.75 14.03
CA LEU A 101 19.05 -10.24 14.53
C LEU A 101 18.92 -9.78 15.99
N LEU A 102 19.87 -10.22 16.82
CA LEU A 102 19.98 -9.85 18.22
C LEU A 102 21.43 -9.45 18.51
N SER A 103 21.63 -8.52 19.45
CA SER A 103 22.94 -8.06 19.91
C SER A 103 23.83 -9.24 20.33
N SER A 104 23.29 -10.20 21.09
CA SER A 104 24.02 -11.40 21.52
C SER A 104 24.44 -12.34 20.38
N LYS A 105 23.63 -12.44 19.33
CA LYS A 105 23.91 -13.28 18.16
C LYS A 105 25.05 -12.70 17.33
N LEU A 106 25.07 -11.39 17.12
CA LEU A 106 26.15 -10.71 16.41
C LEU A 106 27.47 -10.81 17.18
N GLN A 107 27.45 -10.58 18.50
CA GLN A 107 28.63 -10.71 19.36
C GLN A 107 29.19 -12.15 19.36
N ALA A 108 28.32 -13.16 19.39
CA ALA A 108 28.74 -14.56 19.41
C ALA A 108 29.36 -15.05 18.09
N ASN A 109 29.10 -14.36 16.97
CA ASN A 109 29.55 -14.76 15.63
C ASN A 109 30.31 -13.61 14.93
N TYR A 110 31.06 -12.81 15.69
CA TYR A 110 31.71 -11.60 15.19
C TYR A 110 32.71 -11.87 14.06
N ASP A 111 33.38 -13.02 14.09
CA ASP A 111 34.27 -13.52 13.03
C ASP A 111 33.54 -13.70 11.71
N VAL A 112 32.36 -14.33 11.73
CA VAL A 112 31.50 -14.51 10.55
C VAL A 112 30.98 -13.15 10.06
N VAL A 113 30.54 -12.28 10.97
CA VAL A 113 30.07 -10.92 10.64
C VAL A 113 31.17 -10.14 9.91
N ALA A 114 32.40 -10.15 10.43
CA ALA A 114 33.53 -9.43 9.83
C ALA A 114 33.88 -9.96 8.43
N GLN A 115 33.87 -11.28 8.23
CA GLN A 115 34.09 -11.89 6.91
C GLN A 115 33.00 -11.49 5.92
N LEU A 116 31.73 -11.53 6.33
CA LEU A 116 30.60 -11.14 5.47
C LEU A 116 30.70 -9.68 5.04
N LEU A 117 30.96 -8.76 5.97
CA LEU A 117 31.09 -7.34 5.62
C LEU A 117 32.22 -7.10 4.61
N HIS A 118 33.36 -7.78 4.76
CA HIS A 118 34.48 -7.68 3.83
C HIS A 118 34.15 -8.22 2.43
N GLU A 119 33.44 -9.35 2.33
CA GLU A 119 33.05 -9.92 1.03
C GLU A 119 31.93 -9.12 0.35
N MET A 120 31.07 -8.46 1.13
CA MET A 120 29.96 -7.67 0.62
C MET A 120 30.38 -6.30 0.09
N CYS A 121 31.48 -5.73 0.61
CA CYS A 121 31.96 -4.41 0.24
C CYS A 121 33.49 -4.34 0.36
N ASP A 122 34.16 -4.01 -0.74
CA ASP A 122 35.62 -3.86 -0.80
C ASP A 122 36.01 -2.42 -1.17
N ALA A 123 36.89 -1.82 -0.38
CA ALA A 123 37.33 -0.42 -0.49
C ALA A 123 36.17 0.59 -0.67
N GLY A 124 35.01 0.29 -0.07
CA GLY A 124 33.79 1.09 -0.12
C GLY A 124 32.89 0.84 -1.33
N VAL A 125 33.26 -0.06 -2.24
CA VAL A 125 32.43 -0.46 -3.37
C VAL A 125 31.63 -1.71 -2.98
N VAL A 126 30.30 -1.63 -3.10
CA VAL A 126 29.43 -2.78 -2.88
C VAL A 126 29.70 -3.84 -3.96
N CYS A 127 30.06 -5.04 -3.52
CA CYS A 127 30.46 -6.15 -4.37
C CYS A 127 29.36 -7.23 -4.43
N ASN A 128 29.52 -8.32 -3.68
CA ASN A 128 28.63 -9.47 -3.74
C ASN A 128 27.70 -9.50 -2.53
N THR A 129 26.41 -9.23 -2.75
CA THR A 129 25.39 -9.24 -1.68
C THR A 129 24.47 -10.45 -1.76
N GLU A 130 24.80 -11.46 -2.56
CA GLU A 130 23.96 -12.63 -2.79
C GLU A 130 24.30 -13.75 -1.79
N PRO A 131 23.36 -14.18 -0.91
CA PRO A 131 23.65 -15.14 0.16
C PRO A 131 24.22 -16.47 -0.35
N ASN A 132 23.75 -16.95 -1.50
CA ASN A 132 24.23 -18.20 -2.08
C ASN A 132 25.68 -18.12 -2.52
N ALA A 133 26.10 -17.00 -3.10
CA ALA A 133 27.48 -16.78 -3.52
C ALA A 133 28.37 -16.54 -2.29
N LEU A 134 27.89 -15.82 -1.27
CA LEU A 134 28.62 -15.63 -0.01
C LEU A 134 28.88 -16.93 0.74
N GLN A 135 27.93 -17.88 0.72
CA GLN A 135 28.11 -19.20 1.37
C GLN A 135 29.19 -20.08 0.72
N GLU A 136 29.69 -19.73 -0.48
CA GLU A 136 30.79 -20.43 -1.13
C GLU A 136 32.17 -19.90 -0.71
N VAL A 137 32.22 -18.66 -0.18
CA VAL A 137 33.46 -17.95 0.16
C VAL A 137 33.64 -17.80 1.67
N VAL A 138 32.54 -17.64 2.41
CA VAL A 138 32.55 -17.43 3.87
C VAL A 138 32.47 -18.76 4.60
N GLU A 139 33.43 -18.99 5.50
CA GLU A 139 33.46 -20.17 6.35
C GLU A 139 32.49 -20.02 7.52
N MET A 140 31.57 -20.99 7.70
CA MET A 140 30.63 -21.00 8.81
C MET A 140 30.99 -22.09 9.84
N PRO A 141 31.49 -21.71 11.03
CA PRO A 141 31.75 -22.68 12.10
C PRO A 141 30.45 -23.42 12.48
N GLY A 142 30.48 -24.76 12.44
CA GLY A 142 29.36 -25.60 12.93
C GLY A 142 28.17 -25.79 11.96
N TRP A 143 28.15 -25.14 10.79
CA TRP A 143 27.09 -25.36 9.78
C TRP A 143 27.08 -26.80 9.23
N MET A 144 28.26 -27.37 8.98
CA MET A 144 28.40 -28.77 8.56
C MET A 144 27.80 -29.76 9.57
N GLY A 145 27.77 -29.43 10.87
CA GLY A 145 27.16 -30.28 11.89
C GLY A 145 25.63 -30.38 11.78
N LYS A 146 24.96 -29.33 11.29
CA LYS A 146 23.50 -29.30 11.08
C LYS A 146 23.08 -29.90 9.74
N LEU A 147 23.96 -29.89 8.74
CA LEU A 147 23.71 -30.49 7.42
C LEU A 147 24.14 -31.97 7.33
N LEU A 148 25.02 -32.45 8.23
CA LEU A 148 25.31 -33.89 8.41
C LEU A 148 24.52 -34.57 9.55
N GLY A 149 23.83 -33.82 10.41
CA GLY A 149 23.18 -34.34 11.61
C GLY A 149 21.72 -34.71 11.41
N GLY A 150 21.43 -35.86 10.80
CA GLY A 150 20.05 -36.27 10.54
C GLY A 150 19.70 -37.75 10.64
N VAL A 151 20.65 -38.70 10.63
CA VAL A 151 20.42 -40.11 11.02
C VAL A 151 21.77 -40.72 11.44
N ALA A 152 22.22 -40.46 12.66
CA ALA A 152 23.28 -41.23 13.29
C ALA A 152 22.62 -42.17 14.30
N LEU A 153 22.42 -43.42 13.90
CA LEU A 153 22.09 -44.53 14.80
C LEU A 153 23.25 -44.71 15.81
N PRO A 154 22.99 -44.84 17.12
CA PRO A 154 24.05 -45.09 18.08
C PRO A 154 24.56 -46.52 17.89
N GLY A 155 25.80 -46.69 17.41
CA GLY A 155 26.43 -48.03 17.43
C GLY A 155 27.47 -48.39 16.37
N SER A 156 27.96 -47.50 15.49
CA SER A 156 29.02 -47.87 14.55
C SER A 156 30.30 -47.08 14.78
N SER A 157 31.27 -47.74 15.40
CA SER A 157 32.65 -47.29 15.56
C SER A 157 33.44 -47.56 14.27
N THR A 158 33.80 -46.51 13.52
CA THR A 158 34.96 -46.56 12.62
C THR A 158 35.82 -45.32 12.82
N PRO A 159 37.10 -45.46 13.19
CA PRO A 159 38.01 -44.33 13.30
C PRO A 159 38.64 -44.11 11.91
N ILE A 160 38.46 -42.92 11.32
CA ILE A 160 39.30 -42.48 10.20
C ILE A 160 40.39 -41.59 10.79
N LEU A 161 41.54 -42.21 11.08
CA LEU A 161 42.82 -41.54 11.27
C LEU A 161 43.36 -41.12 9.90
N GLY A 162 43.31 -39.82 9.63
CA GLY A 162 44.11 -39.17 8.59
C GLY A 162 44.52 -37.79 9.11
N PRO A 163 45.78 -37.37 8.97
CA PRO A 163 46.22 -36.06 9.45
C PRO A 163 45.46 -34.94 8.72
N PRO A 164 45.06 -33.86 9.40
CA PRO A 164 44.43 -32.72 8.74
C PRO A 164 45.51 -32.03 7.89
N ASN A 165 45.42 -32.15 6.57
CA ASN A 165 46.22 -31.34 5.65
C ASN A 165 45.50 -29.98 5.49
N PRO A 166 46.02 -28.86 6.03
CA PRO A 166 45.34 -27.56 5.98
C PRO A 166 45.59 -26.81 4.66
N LEU A 167 45.85 -27.50 3.55
CA LEU A 167 46.34 -26.89 2.30
C LEU A 167 45.68 -27.45 1.04
N LYS A 168 44.37 -27.74 1.08
CA LYS A 168 43.57 -28.02 -0.12
C LYS A 168 42.14 -27.48 -0.04
N HIS A 169 41.98 -26.22 0.34
CA HIS A 169 41.03 -25.36 -0.38
C HIS A 169 41.87 -24.54 -1.36
N SER A 170 42.37 -25.25 -2.39
CA SER A 170 42.71 -24.59 -3.64
C SER A 170 41.48 -23.79 -4.02
N LEU A 171 41.63 -22.47 -4.11
CA LEU A 171 40.77 -21.58 -4.87
C LEU A 171 40.34 -22.32 -6.12
N SER A 172 39.17 -22.96 -6.11
CA SER A 172 38.63 -23.67 -7.25
C SER A 172 37.99 -22.65 -8.17
N SER A 173 38.82 -21.70 -8.64
CA SER A 173 38.64 -21.00 -9.91
C SER A 173 38.88 -22.02 -11.04
N ALA A 174 38.10 -23.11 -11.06
CA ALA A 174 38.25 -24.19 -12.01
C ALA A 174 36.93 -24.97 -12.14
N ASN A 175 35.89 -24.27 -12.58
CA ASN A 175 34.97 -24.70 -13.62
C ASN A 175 33.96 -23.58 -13.85
N VAL A 176 34.39 -22.54 -14.57
CA VAL A 176 33.46 -21.64 -15.27
C VAL A 176 32.75 -22.50 -16.32
N ALA A 177 31.70 -23.22 -15.90
CA ALA A 177 30.77 -23.83 -16.82
C ALA A 177 30.26 -22.70 -17.70
N GLN A 178 30.51 -22.78 -19.02
CA GLN A 178 30.25 -21.73 -20.01
C GLN A 178 28.77 -21.29 -20.07
N GLY A 179 28.37 -20.49 -19.10
CA GLY A 179 27.07 -19.88 -18.96
C GLY A 179 27.23 -18.64 -18.09
N PRO A 180 26.29 -17.68 -18.19
CA PRO A 180 26.30 -16.53 -17.30
C PRO A 180 26.30 -17.02 -15.85
N ALA A 181 27.11 -16.40 -14.99
CA ALA A 181 27.07 -16.67 -13.56
C ALA A 181 25.64 -16.41 -13.04
N ILE A 182 25.09 -17.36 -12.28
CA ILE A 182 23.75 -17.27 -11.69
C ILE A 182 23.96 -17.17 -10.17
N PRO A 183 24.26 -15.96 -9.65
CA PRO A 183 24.74 -15.81 -8.27
C PRO A 183 23.67 -16.20 -7.24
N TRP A 184 22.39 -16.08 -7.59
CA TRP A 184 21.27 -16.45 -6.72
C TRP A 184 20.93 -17.95 -6.71
N ARG A 185 21.61 -18.82 -7.49
CA ARG A 185 21.31 -20.27 -7.51
C ARG A 185 22.56 -21.13 -7.63
N LYS A 186 22.80 -21.95 -6.61
CA LYS A 186 23.93 -22.90 -6.57
C LYS A 186 23.82 -24.01 -7.62
N ALA A 187 24.97 -24.48 -8.08
CA ALA A 187 25.05 -25.70 -8.88
C ALA A 187 24.82 -26.94 -7.99
N GLY A 188 24.22 -27.99 -8.56
CA GLY A 188 24.08 -29.27 -7.88
C GLY A 188 22.98 -29.37 -6.81
N VAL A 189 22.05 -28.41 -6.74
CA VAL A 189 20.85 -28.49 -5.87
C VAL A 189 20.10 -29.80 -6.14
N ARG A 190 19.72 -30.52 -5.08
CA ARG A 190 18.98 -31.79 -5.16
C ARG A 190 17.79 -31.77 -4.20
N HIS A 191 16.63 -32.15 -4.72
CA HIS A 191 15.40 -32.35 -3.96
C HIS A 191 14.86 -33.75 -4.19
N THR A 192 14.25 -34.34 -3.17
CA THR A 192 13.57 -35.65 -3.27
C THR A 192 12.26 -35.56 -4.05
N SER A 193 11.58 -34.42 -3.96
CA SER A 193 10.37 -34.06 -4.70
C SER A 193 10.61 -32.74 -5.42
N ASN A 194 10.19 -32.65 -6.69
CA ASN A 194 10.29 -31.40 -7.44
C ASN A 194 8.93 -30.68 -7.43
N GLU A 195 8.88 -29.47 -6.87
CA GLU A 195 7.67 -28.69 -6.62
C GLU A 195 7.87 -27.22 -7.01
N LEU A 196 6.89 -26.65 -7.71
CA LEU A 196 6.83 -25.25 -8.09
C LEU A 196 5.47 -24.67 -7.68
N TYR A 197 5.46 -23.64 -6.85
CA TYR A 197 4.23 -22.96 -6.44
C TYR A 197 4.29 -21.47 -6.77
N VAL A 198 3.18 -20.94 -7.28
CA VAL A 198 2.99 -19.52 -7.55
C VAL A 198 1.86 -19.00 -6.68
N ASP A 199 2.18 -18.11 -5.76
CA ASP A 199 1.18 -17.42 -4.95
C ASP A 199 1.09 -15.97 -5.45
N ILE A 200 -0.06 -15.58 -6.00
CA ILE A 200 -0.33 -14.18 -6.33
C ILE A 200 -1.20 -13.58 -5.23
N ILE A 201 -0.64 -12.60 -4.53
CA ILE A 201 -1.28 -11.88 -3.43
C ILE A 201 -1.53 -10.44 -3.89
N GLU A 202 -2.78 -9.99 -3.81
CA GLU A 202 -3.16 -8.61 -4.13
C GLU A 202 -3.73 -7.91 -2.90
N SER A 203 -3.19 -6.72 -2.61
CA SER A 203 -3.71 -5.82 -1.60
C SER A 203 -4.59 -4.76 -2.27
N LEU A 204 -5.87 -4.72 -1.91
CA LEU A 204 -6.86 -3.79 -2.49
C LEU A 204 -7.04 -2.55 -1.62
N SER A 205 -6.83 -1.36 -2.20
CA SER A 205 -7.07 -0.05 -1.61
C SER A 205 -8.04 0.77 -2.48
N VAL A 206 -9.13 1.24 -1.89
CA VAL A 206 -10.22 1.94 -2.55
C VAL A 206 -10.75 3.03 -1.63
N THR A 207 -10.89 4.24 -2.16
CA THR A 207 -11.50 5.37 -1.45
C THR A 207 -12.75 5.82 -2.18
N ILE A 208 -13.87 5.89 -1.47
CA ILE A 208 -15.18 6.30 -1.98
C ILE A 208 -15.54 7.64 -1.34
N ALA A 209 -15.91 8.62 -2.17
CA ALA A 209 -16.41 9.92 -1.74
C ALA A 209 -17.80 9.80 -1.09
N PRO A 210 -18.25 10.82 -0.31
CA PRO A 210 -19.61 10.85 0.24
C PRO A 210 -20.73 10.77 -0.83
N SER A 211 -20.42 11.17 -2.08
CA SER A 211 -21.34 11.03 -3.21
C SER A 211 -21.48 9.61 -3.74
N GLY A 212 -20.68 8.65 -3.25
CA GLY A 212 -20.57 7.29 -3.78
C GLY A 212 -19.60 7.16 -4.96
N ARG A 213 -18.97 8.25 -5.40
CA ARG A 213 -17.96 8.23 -6.47
C ARG A 213 -16.64 7.63 -5.97
N LEU A 214 -16.00 6.77 -6.76
CA LEU A 214 -14.64 6.29 -6.52
C LEU A 214 -13.63 7.43 -6.72
N LEU A 215 -12.80 7.69 -5.71
CA LEU A 215 -11.70 8.65 -5.74
C LEU A 215 -10.36 7.98 -6.09
N SER A 216 -10.15 6.76 -5.61
CA SER A 216 -8.97 5.94 -5.86
C SER A 216 -9.37 4.46 -5.82
N ALA A 217 -8.76 3.64 -6.67
CA ALA A 217 -8.95 2.20 -6.68
C ALA A 217 -7.65 1.52 -7.16
N LEU A 218 -6.74 1.27 -6.23
CA LEU A 218 -5.40 0.76 -6.49
C LEU A 218 -5.25 -0.66 -5.96
N VAL A 219 -4.52 -1.48 -6.70
CA VAL A 219 -4.11 -2.81 -6.27
C VAL A 219 -2.59 -2.87 -6.26
N SER A 220 -2.03 -3.27 -5.12
CA SER A 220 -0.62 -3.63 -5.02
C SER A 220 -0.51 -5.15 -5.02
N GLY A 221 0.10 -5.71 -6.07
CA GLY A 221 0.26 -7.13 -6.29
C GLY A 221 1.67 -7.63 -5.98
N THR A 222 1.76 -8.87 -5.52
CA THR A 222 3.02 -9.58 -5.27
C THR A 222 2.91 -11.00 -5.78
N ILE A 223 3.88 -11.42 -6.59
CA ILE A 223 4.05 -12.79 -7.06
C ILE A 223 5.13 -13.45 -6.21
N ALA A 224 4.72 -14.22 -5.22
CA ALA A 224 5.61 -15.07 -4.45
C ALA A 224 5.78 -16.42 -5.16
N PHE A 225 7.03 -16.87 -5.28
CA PHE A 225 7.37 -18.11 -5.96
C PHE A 225 8.06 -19.06 -5.00
N THR A 226 7.68 -20.33 -5.03
CA THR A 226 8.36 -21.40 -4.30
C THR A 226 8.96 -22.37 -5.32
N ALA A 227 10.28 -22.50 -5.33
CA ALA A 227 11.02 -23.41 -6.19
C ALA A 227 11.74 -24.46 -5.35
N LYS A 228 11.23 -25.69 -5.31
CA LYS A 228 11.96 -26.85 -4.77
C LYS A 228 12.24 -27.78 -5.92
N ILE A 229 13.29 -27.52 -6.67
CA ILE A 229 13.56 -28.23 -7.92
C ILE A 229 15.05 -28.47 -8.06
N SER A 230 15.43 -29.67 -8.49
CA SER A 230 16.85 -30.04 -8.62
C SER A 230 17.52 -29.35 -9.81
N GLY A 231 18.84 -29.22 -9.76
CA GLY A 231 19.65 -28.65 -10.84
C GLY A 231 19.48 -27.13 -10.99
N ILE A 232 19.62 -26.65 -12.23
CA ILE A 232 19.50 -25.26 -12.66
C ILE A 232 18.37 -25.19 -13.70
N PRO A 233 17.11 -24.98 -13.28
CA PRO A 233 15.97 -24.97 -14.18
C PRO A 233 15.77 -23.57 -14.79
N ASP A 234 15.53 -23.54 -16.09
CA ASP A 234 15.13 -22.32 -16.81
C ASP A 234 13.60 -22.34 -16.96
N LEU A 235 12.93 -21.39 -16.32
CA LEU A 235 11.48 -21.32 -16.24
C LEU A 235 10.91 -20.21 -17.14
N LEU A 236 9.71 -20.45 -17.64
CA LEU A 236 8.86 -19.48 -18.31
C LEU A 236 7.48 -19.47 -17.64
N LEU A 237 7.20 -18.40 -16.91
CA LEU A 237 5.89 -18.11 -16.34
C LEU A 237 5.14 -17.14 -17.26
N THR A 238 3.96 -17.55 -17.71
CA THR A 238 3.08 -16.74 -18.56
C THR A 238 1.87 -16.30 -17.74
N LEU A 239 1.60 -15.00 -17.76
CA LEU A 239 0.45 -14.36 -17.14
C LEU A 239 -0.61 -14.02 -18.18
N THR A 240 -1.87 -13.97 -17.76
CA THR A 240 -3.00 -13.56 -18.61
C THR A 240 -4.00 -12.73 -17.81
N THR A 241 -4.87 -12.03 -18.53
CA THR A 241 -5.98 -11.26 -17.97
C THR A 241 -7.30 -11.72 -18.61
N PRO A 242 -8.48 -11.31 -18.12
CA PRO A 242 -9.75 -11.62 -18.78
C PRO A 242 -9.83 -11.08 -20.22
N SER A 243 -9.08 -10.02 -20.52
CA SER A 243 -8.94 -9.43 -21.86
C SER A 243 -7.89 -10.15 -22.73
N GLY A 244 -7.30 -11.24 -22.23
CA GLY A 244 -6.28 -12.04 -22.88
C GLY A 244 -4.84 -11.69 -22.49
N PRO A 245 -3.83 -12.44 -23.00
CA PRO A 245 -2.43 -12.27 -22.64
C PRO A 245 -1.84 -10.93 -23.09
N GLN A 246 -2.26 -10.41 -24.24
CA GLN A 246 -1.73 -9.16 -24.81
C GLN A 246 -2.08 -7.91 -23.99
N ALA A 247 -3.07 -8.01 -23.10
CA ALA A 247 -3.51 -6.90 -22.25
C ALA A 247 -2.71 -6.79 -20.94
N VAL A 248 -1.88 -7.78 -20.59
CA VAL A 248 -1.12 -7.80 -19.33
C VAL A 248 -0.23 -6.56 -19.20
N GLY A 249 0.52 -6.21 -20.26
CA GLY A 249 1.42 -5.06 -20.24
C GLY A 249 0.72 -3.70 -20.16
N LYS A 250 -0.58 -3.63 -20.45
CA LYS A 250 -1.38 -2.40 -20.28
C LYS A 250 -2.06 -2.31 -18.93
N LYS A 251 -2.13 -3.43 -18.21
CA LYS A 251 -2.84 -3.56 -16.93
C LYS A 251 -1.90 -3.52 -15.74
N ILE A 252 -0.66 -3.94 -15.91
CA ILE A 252 0.37 -3.90 -14.88
C ILE A 252 1.16 -2.60 -15.00
N ASP A 253 1.15 -1.83 -13.91
CA ASP A 253 1.95 -0.64 -13.71
C ASP A 253 3.11 -0.91 -12.74
N LEU A 254 4.19 -0.13 -12.89
CA LEU A 254 5.37 -0.14 -12.02
C LEU A 254 5.88 -1.56 -11.64
N PRO A 255 6.09 -2.48 -12.61
CA PRO A 255 6.54 -3.81 -12.28
C PRO A 255 7.98 -3.79 -11.75
N VAL A 256 8.18 -4.43 -10.59
CA VAL A 256 9.49 -4.67 -9.98
C VAL A 256 9.77 -6.16 -10.05
N PHE A 257 10.96 -6.55 -10.51
CA PHE A 257 11.32 -7.95 -10.70
C PHE A 257 12.51 -8.35 -9.84
N HIS A 258 12.51 -9.60 -9.40
CA HIS A 258 13.72 -10.23 -8.87
C HIS A 258 14.82 -10.23 -9.94
N PRO A 259 16.11 -10.07 -9.58
CA PRO A 259 17.24 -10.11 -10.53
C PRO A 259 17.30 -11.35 -11.43
N CYS A 260 16.64 -12.44 -11.01
CA CYS A 260 16.56 -13.66 -11.82
C CYS A 260 15.73 -13.52 -13.10
N VAL A 261 14.89 -12.50 -13.21
CA VAL A 261 14.01 -12.26 -14.35
C VAL A 261 14.74 -11.54 -15.47
N ARG A 262 14.64 -12.09 -16.68
CA ARG A 262 15.24 -11.50 -17.87
C ARG A 262 14.38 -10.35 -18.39
N LEU A 263 14.73 -9.12 -18.00
CA LEU A 263 13.98 -7.90 -18.33
C LEU A 263 13.77 -7.70 -19.84
N ALA A 264 14.74 -8.08 -20.68
CA ALA A 264 14.60 -8.00 -22.14
C ALA A 264 13.39 -8.81 -22.65
N ARG A 265 13.15 -9.99 -22.07
CA ARG A 265 12.05 -10.87 -22.47
C ARG A 265 10.69 -10.29 -22.09
N TRP A 266 10.60 -9.73 -20.89
CA TRP A 266 9.41 -9.02 -20.42
C TRP A 266 9.09 -7.80 -21.30
N ARG A 267 10.11 -7.00 -21.63
CA ARG A 267 9.96 -5.81 -22.47
C ARG A 267 9.46 -6.14 -23.88
N GLU A 268 9.92 -7.24 -24.46
CA GLU A 268 9.46 -7.71 -25.78
C GLU A 268 8.04 -8.29 -25.73
N ARG A 269 7.72 -9.05 -24.67
CA ARG A 269 6.43 -9.72 -24.53
C ARG A 269 5.94 -9.60 -23.07
N PRO A 270 5.24 -8.50 -22.76
CA PRO A 270 4.66 -8.31 -21.43
C PRO A 270 3.71 -9.45 -21.08
N GLY A 271 3.84 -9.96 -19.85
CA GLY A 271 3.16 -11.16 -19.37
C GLY A 271 4.04 -12.41 -19.38
N GLU A 272 5.22 -12.40 -20.00
CA GLU A 272 6.13 -13.54 -20.03
C GLU A 272 7.41 -13.31 -19.24
N LEU A 273 7.53 -14.04 -18.13
CA LEU A 273 8.63 -13.98 -17.18
C LEU A 273 9.55 -15.18 -17.41
N SER A 274 10.73 -14.94 -17.97
CA SER A 274 11.78 -15.96 -18.14
C SER A 274 12.86 -15.79 -17.09
N PHE A 275 13.15 -16.84 -16.32
CA PHE A 275 14.07 -16.75 -15.18
C PHE A 275 14.66 -18.11 -14.77
N VAL A 276 15.77 -18.07 -14.03
CA VAL A 276 16.28 -19.22 -13.26
C VAL A 276 16.03 -18.92 -11.79
N PRO A 277 15.12 -19.60 -11.09
CA PRO A 277 14.72 -19.21 -9.74
C PRO A 277 15.81 -19.48 -8.70
N PRO A 278 15.96 -18.64 -7.65
CA PRO A 278 16.52 -19.07 -6.37
C PRO A 278 15.83 -20.36 -5.86
N ASP A 279 16.53 -21.13 -5.03
CA ASP A 279 15.92 -22.29 -4.38
C ASP A 279 15.11 -21.87 -3.14
N GLY A 280 13.99 -22.54 -2.87
CA GLY A 280 13.10 -22.18 -1.77
C GLY A 280 12.06 -21.11 -2.13
N ARG A 281 11.68 -20.28 -1.16
CA ARG A 281 10.63 -19.26 -1.29
C ARG A 281 11.27 -17.89 -1.53
N PHE A 282 10.82 -17.15 -2.54
CA PHE A 282 11.27 -15.80 -2.81
C PHE A 282 10.17 -14.97 -3.49
N ILE A 283 10.33 -13.65 -3.53
CA ILE A 283 9.43 -12.76 -4.28
C ILE A 283 9.95 -12.66 -5.72
N LEU A 284 9.16 -13.11 -6.68
CA LEU A 284 9.52 -13.07 -8.11
C LEU A 284 9.27 -11.69 -8.71
N ALA A 285 8.13 -11.07 -8.36
CA ALA A 285 7.75 -9.77 -8.87
C ALA A 285 6.78 -9.03 -7.93
N GLY A 286 6.85 -7.71 -7.92
CA GLY A 286 5.81 -6.81 -7.43
C GLY A 286 5.21 -6.01 -8.59
N TYR A 287 3.96 -5.60 -8.47
CA TYR A 287 3.29 -4.77 -9.48
C TYR A 287 2.17 -3.93 -8.89
N GLU A 288 1.74 -2.91 -9.60
CA GLU A 288 0.53 -2.14 -9.29
C GLU A 288 -0.49 -2.27 -10.42
N VAL A 289 -1.76 -2.06 -10.09
CA VAL A 289 -2.85 -1.97 -11.07
C VAL A 289 -3.79 -0.86 -10.64
N ASP A 290 -4.00 0.13 -11.51
CA ASP A 290 -5.12 1.05 -11.37
C ASP A 290 -6.41 0.42 -11.90
N LEU A 291 -7.44 0.35 -11.04
CA LEU A 291 -8.75 -0.19 -11.35
C LEU A 291 -9.75 0.89 -11.75
N LEU A 292 -9.37 2.18 -11.68
CA LEU A 292 -10.17 3.25 -12.24
C LEU A 292 -10.18 3.16 -13.78
N PRO A 293 -11.25 3.63 -14.45
CA PRO A 293 -11.29 3.67 -15.90
C PRO A 293 -10.11 4.49 -16.45
N ILE A 294 -9.43 3.92 -17.44
CA ILE A 294 -8.35 4.57 -18.17
C ILE A 294 -8.95 5.76 -18.93
N ASP A 295 -8.75 6.95 -18.37
CA ASP A 295 -8.47 8.25 -19.00
C ASP A 295 -9.33 9.42 -18.45
N PRO A 296 -8.76 10.30 -17.60
CA PRO A 296 -9.39 11.55 -17.17
C PRO A 296 -9.42 12.63 -18.28
N SER A 297 -8.77 12.42 -19.44
CA SER A 297 -8.79 13.33 -20.60
C SER A 297 -9.93 13.04 -21.58
N ILE A 298 -10.67 11.95 -21.38
CA ILE A 298 -11.93 11.70 -22.09
C ILE A 298 -13.03 12.47 -21.36
N ASP A 299 -13.28 13.70 -21.81
CA ASP A 299 -14.32 14.63 -21.32
C ASP A 299 -15.77 14.13 -21.55
N GLN A 300 -15.94 12.85 -21.92
CA GLN A 300 -17.24 12.20 -22.02
C GLN A 300 -17.43 11.26 -20.83
N PRO A 301 -18.51 11.42 -20.04
CA PRO A 301 -18.83 10.47 -19.00
C PRO A 301 -18.99 9.08 -19.66
N PRO A 302 -18.33 8.03 -19.14
CA PRO A 302 -18.50 6.69 -19.68
C PRO A 302 -19.99 6.33 -19.66
N THR A 303 -20.55 6.04 -20.83
CA THR A 303 -21.98 5.72 -21.01
C THR A 303 -22.42 4.47 -20.26
N HIS A 304 -21.46 3.66 -19.83
CA HIS A 304 -21.61 2.54 -18.93
C HIS A 304 -20.34 2.47 -18.09
N MET A 305 -20.39 2.93 -16.83
CA MET A 305 -19.36 2.53 -15.87
C MET A 305 -19.37 1.00 -15.83
N GLU A 306 -18.33 0.34 -16.34
CA GLU A 306 -18.08 -1.04 -15.94
C GLU A 306 -17.92 -0.99 -14.42
N LYS A 307 -18.98 -1.35 -13.71
CA LYS A 307 -19.06 -1.21 -12.27
C LYS A 307 -17.96 -2.10 -11.68
N MET A 308 -16.91 -1.46 -11.15
CA MET A 308 -15.86 -2.14 -10.41
C MET A 308 -16.49 -3.07 -9.39
N PHE A 309 -16.09 -4.34 -9.41
CA PHE A 309 -16.60 -5.33 -8.47
C PHE A 309 -15.86 -5.19 -7.14
N LEU A 310 -16.60 -4.88 -6.08
CA LEU A 310 -16.11 -4.89 -4.70
C LEU A 310 -16.82 -6.00 -3.92
N PRO A 311 -16.08 -6.92 -3.26
CA PRO A 311 -16.67 -7.98 -2.44
C PRO A 311 -17.43 -7.45 -1.22
N ALA A 312 -16.99 -6.33 -0.67
CA ALA A 312 -17.60 -5.67 0.47
C ALA A 312 -17.57 -4.16 0.28
N ILE A 313 -18.69 -3.48 0.56
CA ILE A 313 -18.82 -2.02 0.51
C ILE A 313 -19.48 -1.58 1.80
N VAL A 314 -19.00 -0.49 2.39
CA VAL A 314 -19.59 0.13 3.57
C VAL A 314 -20.18 1.50 3.21
N GLU A 315 -21.35 1.80 3.77
CA GLU A 315 -22.03 3.08 3.69
C GLU A 315 -22.34 3.56 5.12
N VAL A 316 -22.23 4.85 5.38
CA VAL A 316 -22.54 5.43 6.70
C VAL A 316 -23.61 6.50 6.54
N ARG A 317 -24.66 6.39 7.34
CA ARG A 317 -25.70 7.41 7.48
C ARG A 317 -25.59 8.01 8.87
N LYS A 318 -25.44 9.33 8.95
CA LYS A 318 -25.24 10.07 10.20
C LYS A 318 -26.44 10.94 10.56
N SER A 319 -26.44 11.43 11.79
CA SER A 319 -27.42 12.39 12.32
C SER A 319 -28.87 11.92 12.17
N LEU A 320 -29.11 10.66 12.49
CA LEU A 320 -30.42 10.04 12.53
C LEU A 320 -31.12 10.32 13.88
N GLY A 321 -32.42 10.10 13.91
CA GLY A 321 -33.26 10.34 15.09
C GLY A 321 -33.60 11.82 15.32
N PRO A 322 -34.44 12.12 16.33
CA PRO A 322 -34.91 13.48 16.61
C PRO A 322 -33.79 14.42 17.10
N THR A 323 -32.80 13.88 17.78
CA THR A 323 -31.65 14.62 18.35
C THR A 323 -30.41 14.60 17.45
N GLY A 324 -30.41 13.84 16.36
CA GLY A 324 -29.24 13.67 15.48
C GLY A 324 -28.08 12.92 16.13
N SER A 325 -28.30 12.15 17.20
CA SER A 325 -27.27 11.38 17.93
C SER A 325 -27.05 9.96 17.38
N GLU A 326 -27.86 9.51 16.43
CA GLU A 326 -27.76 8.15 15.90
C GLU A 326 -27.00 8.13 14.56
N PHE A 327 -26.24 7.06 14.33
CA PHE A 327 -25.70 6.73 13.01
C PHE A 327 -25.92 5.25 12.68
N GLU A 328 -26.05 4.96 11.39
CA GLU A 328 -26.21 3.62 10.84
C GLU A 328 -25.07 3.32 9.88
N VAL A 329 -24.38 2.21 10.12
CA VAL A 329 -23.37 1.66 9.23
C VAL A 329 -24.01 0.50 8.48
N ARG A 330 -24.01 0.58 7.16
CA ARG A 330 -24.57 -0.44 6.27
C ARG A 330 -23.44 -1.11 5.50
N LEU A 331 -23.32 -2.42 5.66
CA LEU A 331 -22.38 -3.26 4.93
C LEU A 331 -23.10 -4.03 3.83
N ILE A 332 -22.61 -3.95 2.61
CA ILE A 332 -23.12 -4.67 1.44
C ILE A 332 -22.08 -5.70 1.02
N LEU A 333 -22.47 -6.98 1.05
CA LEU A 333 -21.61 -8.12 0.70
C LEU A 333 -22.03 -8.71 -0.64
N ASN A 334 -21.05 -8.81 -1.55
CA ASN A 334 -21.20 -9.38 -2.86
C ASN A 334 -20.31 -10.61 -3.04
N THR A 335 -20.93 -11.78 -3.18
CA THR A 335 -20.23 -13.06 -3.37
C THR A 335 -20.37 -13.61 -4.80
N SER A 336 -20.92 -12.82 -5.73
CA SER A 336 -21.06 -13.18 -7.14
C SER A 336 -19.81 -12.72 -7.91
N PHE A 337 -18.69 -13.40 -7.68
CA PHE A 337 -17.39 -13.00 -8.20
C PHE A 337 -17.32 -13.09 -9.74
N PRO A 338 -16.80 -12.06 -10.44
CA PRO A 338 -16.64 -12.08 -11.89
C PRO A 338 -15.81 -13.27 -12.38
N GLY A 339 -16.26 -13.91 -13.46
CA GLY A 339 -15.58 -15.08 -14.04
C GLY A 339 -15.84 -16.40 -13.30
N TYR A 340 -16.70 -16.40 -12.27
CA TYR A 340 -17.13 -17.61 -11.57
C TYR A 340 -18.65 -17.75 -11.65
N SER A 341 -19.13 -18.92 -12.11
CA SER A 341 -20.54 -19.24 -12.04
C SER A 341 -20.91 -19.57 -10.59
N SER A 342 -21.87 -18.82 -10.04
CA SER A 342 -22.55 -19.21 -8.82
C SER A 342 -23.37 -20.47 -9.13
N PHE A 343 -22.90 -21.65 -8.71
CA PHE A 343 -23.70 -22.87 -8.80
C PHE A 343 -25.01 -22.65 -8.04
N ASN A 344 -26.11 -22.54 -8.78
CA ASN A 344 -27.43 -22.72 -8.21
C ASN A 344 -27.45 -24.10 -7.56
N ARG A 345 -27.78 -24.16 -6.27
CA ARG A 345 -28.03 -25.42 -5.55
C ARG A 345 -29.01 -26.27 -6.38
N PRO A 346 -28.84 -27.59 -6.47
CA PRO A 346 -29.73 -28.41 -7.27
C PRO A 346 -31.13 -28.39 -6.64
N VAL A 347 -32.08 -27.81 -7.36
CA VAL A 347 -33.50 -28.10 -7.18
C VAL A 347 -33.70 -29.53 -7.68
N ALA A 348 -34.15 -30.41 -6.78
CA ALA A 348 -34.60 -31.74 -7.14
C ALA A 348 -35.74 -31.63 -8.17
N GLY A 349 -35.54 -32.15 -9.38
CA GLY A 349 -36.56 -32.06 -10.42
C GLY A 349 -36.18 -32.64 -11.79
N ARG A 350 -36.34 -33.97 -11.91
CA ARG A 350 -36.95 -34.68 -13.06
C ARG A 350 -36.23 -34.67 -14.43
N GLY A 351 -35.58 -35.82 -14.71
CA GLY A 351 -35.73 -36.60 -15.94
C GLY A 351 -35.33 -35.98 -17.28
N GLY A 352 -34.20 -36.41 -17.82
CA GLY A 352 -33.84 -36.19 -19.23
C GLY A 352 -32.56 -36.93 -19.61
N SER A 353 -32.71 -38.10 -20.23
CA SER A 353 -31.62 -38.88 -20.81
C SER A 353 -30.95 -38.09 -21.94
N GLY A 354 -29.64 -37.85 -21.82
CA GLY A 354 -28.85 -37.15 -22.84
C GLY A 354 -27.39 -37.56 -22.73
N THR A 355 -26.99 -38.48 -23.58
CA THR A 355 -25.62 -38.95 -23.78
C THR A 355 -24.69 -37.79 -24.10
N SER A 356 -23.65 -37.57 -23.28
CA SER A 356 -22.50 -36.75 -23.64
C SER A 356 -21.21 -37.37 -23.11
N THR A 357 -20.20 -37.25 -23.95
CA THR A 357 -18.90 -37.94 -24.00
C THR A 357 -17.97 -37.59 -22.85
N PRO A 358 -17.05 -38.49 -22.44
CA PRO A 358 -16.12 -38.21 -21.34
C PRO A 358 -14.94 -37.40 -21.88
N SER A 359 -14.84 -36.13 -21.47
CA SER A 359 -13.61 -35.34 -21.65
C SER A 359 -12.71 -35.54 -20.44
N PHE A 360 -11.65 -36.34 -20.63
CA PHE A 360 -10.52 -36.48 -19.71
C PHE A 360 -9.39 -35.54 -20.14
N LEU A 361 -9.22 -34.42 -19.44
CA LEU A 361 -7.92 -33.77 -19.28
C LEU A 361 -7.74 -33.45 -17.80
N GLY A 362 -6.79 -34.15 -17.19
CA GLY A 362 -6.68 -34.36 -15.75
C GLY A 362 -6.04 -33.22 -14.96
N GLY A 363 -6.63 -32.98 -13.79
CA GLY A 363 -5.97 -33.14 -12.49
C GLY A 363 -4.65 -32.40 -12.22
N GLY A 364 -4.76 -31.13 -11.84
CA GLY A 364 -3.82 -30.41 -10.98
C GLY A 364 -4.60 -29.43 -10.10
N GLY A 365 -4.70 -29.71 -8.79
CA GLY A 365 -5.58 -29.00 -7.87
C GLY A 365 -5.19 -27.53 -7.65
N SER A 366 -6.08 -26.58 -7.92
CA SER A 366 -7.17 -26.16 -7.04
C SER A 366 -7.88 -24.97 -7.70
N SER A 367 -9.21 -24.96 -7.70
CA SER A 367 -9.95 -23.68 -7.70
C SER A 367 -11.33 -23.94 -7.12
N SER A 368 -11.35 -24.12 -5.80
CA SER A 368 -12.57 -23.85 -5.03
C SER A 368 -13.13 -22.50 -5.47
N SER A 369 -14.45 -22.41 -5.66
CA SER A 369 -15.13 -21.14 -5.90
C SER A 369 -14.64 -20.07 -4.90
N PRO A 370 -14.53 -18.79 -5.29
CA PRO A 370 -13.95 -17.79 -4.41
C PRO A 370 -14.68 -17.72 -3.07
N VAL A 371 -13.92 -17.60 -1.99
CA VAL A 371 -14.46 -17.57 -0.62
C VAL A 371 -14.06 -16.26 0.03
N LEU A 372 -15.07 -15.49 0.46
CA LEU A 372 -14.92 -14.27 1.26
C LEU A 372 -14.78 -14.64 2.74
N GLU A 373 -13.71 -14.19 3.37
CA GLU A 373 -13.39 -14.45 4.78
C GLU A 373 -13.01 -13.16 5.52
N GLU A 374 -13.04 -13.22 6.85
CA GLU A 374 -12.47 -12.20 7.75
C GLU A 374 -13.04 -10.78 7.52
N VAL A 375 -14.34 -10.67 7.32
CA VAL A 375 -14.99 -9.37 7.07
C VAL A 375 -15.10 -8.57 8.37
N VAL A 376 -14.43 -7.43 8.43
CA VAL A 376 -14.44 -6.52 9.58
C VAL A 376 -14.64 -5.09 9.10
N VAL A 377 -15.66 -4.42 9.63
CA VAL A 377 -15.88 -2.99 9.43
C VAL A 377 -15.25 -2.21 10.57
N THR A 378 -14.46 -1.19 10.26
CA THR A 378 -13.85 -0.29 11.24
C THR A 378 -14.33 1.13 10.98
N VAL A 379 -14.89 1.76 12.01
CA VAL A 379 -15.36 3.14 11.97
C VAL A 379 -14.51 3.96 12.94
N PRO A 380 -13.69 4.91 12.45
CA PRO A 380 -13.01 5.87 13.31
C PRO A 380 -14.04 6.75 14.04
N ILE A 381 -13.88 6.87 15.35
CA ILE A 381 -14.78 7.61 16.21
C ILE A 381 -14.07 8.89 16.69
N PRO A 382 -14.70 10.07 16.60
CA PRO A 382 -14.09 11.31 17.10
C PRO A 382 -13.78 11.23 18.60
N LYS A 383 -12.65 11.82 19.02
CA LYS A 383 -12.22 11.86 20.44
C LYS A 383 -13.19 12.60 21.37
N THR A 384 -14.09 13.40 20.81
CA THR A 384 -15.15 14.10 21.55
C THR A 384 -16.26 13.16 22.02
N VAL A 385 -16.39 11.96 21.40
CA VAL A 385 -17.33 10.92 21.81
C VAL A 385 -16.81 10.26 23.09
N ARG A 386 -17.64 10.32 24.14
CA ARG A 386 -17.38 9.66 25.42
C ARG A 386 -17.70 8.17 25.36
N ASN A 387 -18.85 7.82 24.76
CA ASN A 387 -19.28 6.44 24.63
C ASN A 387 -20.19 6.22 23.42
N ILE A 388 -20.32 4.97 22.99
CA ILE A 388 -21.31 4.53 22.01
C ILE A 388 -22.28 3.58 22.72
N THR A 389 -23.57 3.90 22.65
CA THR A 389 -24.65 3.10 23.22
C THR A 389 -25.53 2.51 22.12
N ASP A 390 -26.47 1.64 22.52
CA ASP A 390 -27.50 1.07 21.64
C ASP A 390 -26.95 0.43 20.37
N MET A 391 -25.80 -0.27 20.49
CA MET A 391 -25.21 -1.00 19.37
C MET A 391 -26.11 -2.17 18.96
N GLN A 392 -26.83 -2.00 17.86
CA GLN A 392 -27.75 -2.99 17.29
C GLN A 392 -27.22 -3.48 15.95
N ALA A 393 -26.48 -4.59 15.98
CA ALA A 393 -25.98 -5.27 14.78
C ALA A 393 -27.03 -6.28 14.27
N SER A 394 -27.39 -6.21 12.98
CA SER A 394 -28.25 -7.23 12.37
C SER A 394 -27.53 -8.54 12.06
N ARG A 395 -26.20 -8.51 11.97
CA ARG A 395 -25.33 -9.69 11.83
C ARG A 395 -23.99 -9.45 12.53
N GLY A 396 -23.43 -10.50 13.12
CA GLY A 396 -22.11 -10.44 13.74
C GLY A 396 -22.09 -9.62 15.04
N GLU A 397 -20.90 -9.23 15.46
CA GLU A 397 -20.66 -8.61 16.76
C GLU A 397 -19.91 -7.29 16.59
N ALA A 398 -20.43 -6.24 17.24
CA ALA A 398 -19.82 -4.91 17.27
C ALA A 398 -19.22 -4.65 18.65
N ILE A 399 -17.99 -4.15 18.65
CA ILE A 399 -17.20 -3.90 19.85
C ILE A 399 -16.66 -2.48 19.76
N PHE A 400 -16.91 -1.71 20.82
CA PHE A 400 -16.31 -0.41 21.06
C PHE A 400 -15.92 -0.33 22.53
N ALA A 401 -14.69 0.08 22.80
CA ALA A 401 -14.21 0.31 24.16
C ALA A 401 -13.95 1.81 24.32
N PRO A 402 -14.42 2.46 25.40
CA PRO A 402 -14.07 3.85 25.69
C PRO A 402 -12.54 4.03 25.73
N GLY A 403 -12.01 4.95 24.94
CA GLY A 403 -10.56 5.16 24.76
C GLY A 403 -9.95 4.47 23.52
N ASN A 404 -10.64 3.51 22.91
CA ASN A 404 -10.35 3.09 21.55
C ASN A 404 -11.06 4.05 20.60
N ASP A 405 -10.33 4.86 19.85
CA ASP A 405 -10.87 5.80 18.85
C ASP A 405 -11.49 5.08 17.62
N THR A 406 -11.87 3.81 17.75
CA THR A 406 -12.35 2.94 16.67
C THR A 406 -13.43 1.98 17.14
N LEU A 407 -14.58 2.01 16.48
CA LEU A 407 -15.62 0.99 16.55
C LEU A 407 -15.29 -0.14 15.56
N GLU A 408 -15.25 -1.38 16.05
CA GLU A 408 -15.00 -2.56 15.21
C GLU A 408 -16.25 -3.44 15.15
N TRP A 409 -16.66 -3.81 13.94
CA TRP A 409 -17.79 -4.69 13.71
C TRP A 409 -17.35 -5.89 12.87
N ARG A 410 -17.41 -7.09 13.47
CA ARG A 410 -16.95 -8.35 12.88
C ARG A 410 -18.15 -9.14 12.34
N ILE A 411 -18.09 -9.52 11.07
CA ILE A 411 -19.17 -10.24 10.39
C ILE A 411 -18.74 -11.69 10.16
N PRO A 412 -19.41 -12.68 10.77
CA PRO A 412 -19.05 -14.07 10.60
C PRO A 412 -19.32 -14.54 9.18
N THR A 413 -18.34 -15.21 8.59
CA THR A 413 -18.44 -15.75 7.22
C THR A 413 -18.57 -17.27 7.15
N LYS A 414 -18.46 -17.99 8.28
CA LYS A 414 -18.29 -19.45 8.29
C LYS A 414 -19.52 -20.31 8.62
N ASP A 415 -20.59 -19.81 9.26
CA ASP A 415 -21.62 -20.73 9.81
C ASP A 415 -23.09 -20.29 9.75
N SER A 416 -23.50 -19.34 8.90
CA SER A 416 -24.94 -18.96 8.83
C SER A 416 -25.36 -18.34 7.50
N GLY A 417 -26.08 -19.12 6.68
CA GLY A 417 -26.76 -18.59 5.50
C GLY A 417 -25.85 -18.06 4.39
N THR A 418 -26.45 -17.49 3.35
CA THR A 418 -25.70 -16.86 2.27
C THR A 418 -24.96 -15.63 2.83
N VAL A 419 -23.62 -15.64 2.76
CA VAL A 419 -22.75 -14.50 3.13
C VAL A 419 -23.09 -13.24 2.31
N SER A 420 -23.82 -13.37 1.22
CA SER A 420 -24.35 -12.27 0.44
C SER A 420 -25.47 -11.48 1.15
N GLY A 421 -25.64 -10.24 0.73
CA GLY A 421 -26.73 -9.37 1.16
C GLY A 421 -26.25 -8.14 1.91
N THR A 422 -27.15 -7.54 2.67
CA THR A 422 -26.88 -6.33 3.46
C THR A 422 -26.91 -6.67 4.94
N ALA A 423 -25.94 -6.15 5.69
CA ALA A 423 -25.95 -6.10 7.14
C ALA A 423 -25.94 -4.63 7.58
N THR A 424 -26.42 -4.36 8.78
CA THR A 424 -26.54 -3.01 9.35
C THR A 424 -26.11 -3.03 10.81
N LEU A 425 -25.47 -1.96 11.24
CA LEU A 425 -25.15 -1.67 12.64
C LEU A 425 -25.67 -0.27 12.95
N ARG A 426 -26.58 -0.17 13.91
CA ARG A 426 -27.04 1.12 14.45
C ARG A 426 -26.36 1.39 15.77
N CYS A 427 -26.02 2.66 15.99
CA CYS A 427 -25.30 3.13 17.16
C CYS A 427 -25.79 4.52 17.55
N THR A 428 -25.76 4.81 18.86
CA THR A 428 -26.00 6.15 19.41
C THR A 428 -24.70 6.69 19.98
N VAL A 429 -24.29 7.90 19.59
CA VAL A 429 -23.12 8.55 20.19
C VAL A 429 -23.51 9.37 21.40
N VAL A 430 -22.64 9.35 22.42
CA VAL A 430 -22.77 10.17 23.61
C VAL A 430 -21.50 11.01 23.74
N GLY A 431 -21.63 12.34 23.64
CA GLY A 431 -20.53 13.29 23.80
C GLY A 431 -20.17 13.52 25.27
N HIS A 432 -19.10 14.29 25.50
CA HIS A 432 -18.86 14.89 26.81
C HIS A 432 -19.85 16.06 26.98
N GLN A 433 -20.74 15.97 27.97
CA GLN A 433 -21.66 17.06 28.30
C GLN A 433 -20.86 18.27 28.77
N ASN A 434 -21.13 19.45 28.21
CA ASN A 434 -20.67 20.69 28.82
C ASN A 434 -21.68 21.08 29.89
N VAL A 435 -21.20 21.59 31.03
CA VAL A 435 -22.04 22.00 32.18
C VAL A 435 -23.04 23.12 31.82
N GLU A 436 -22.82 23.80 30.68
CA GLU A 436 -23.75 24.77 30.11
C GLU A 436 -25.01 24.11 29.52
N ASP A 437 -24.94 22.86 29.05
CA ASP A 437 -26.06 22.14 28.44
C ASP A 437 -27.07 21.61 29.50
N GLU A 438 -26.64 21.36 30.74
CA GLU A 438 -27.51 20.92 31.84
C GLU A 438 -28.43 22.04 32.35
N LEU A 439 -27.99 23.30 32.27
CA LEU A 439 -28.80 24.45 32.68
C LEU A 439 -29.92 24.80 31.67
N GLU A 440 -29.91 24.20 30.48
CA GLU A 440 -30.92 24.42 29.44
C GLU A 440 -31.98 23.31 29.38
N ASP A 441 -31.67 22.05 29.72
CA ASP A 441 -32.65 20.94 29.79
C ASP A 441 -33.69 21.15 30.92
N ASP A 442 -33.30 21.83 32.01
CA ASP A 442 -34.23 22.20 33.11
C ASP A 442 -35.22 23.33 32.73
N ASN A 443 -34.98 24.04 31.62
CA ASN A 443 -35.82 25.16 31.20
C ASN A 443 -36.77 24.82 30.04
N GLU A 444 -36.65 23.64 29.41
CA GLU A 444 -37.60 23.15 28.38
C GLU A 444 -38.86 22.48 28.96
N GLY A 445 -38.98 22.39 30.29
CA GLY A 445 -40.17 21.90 30.99
C GLY A 445 -41.32 22.90 31.15
N ALA A 446 -41.16 24.15 30.71
CA ALA A 446 -42.17 25.19 30.79
C ALA A 446 -42.45 25.80 29.40
N ASP A 447 -43.73 25.77 29.01
CA ASP A 447 -44.31 26.34 27.78
C ASP A 447 -44.13 25.58 26.46
N ALA A 448 -44.86 24.47 26.35
CA ALA A 448 -45.13 23.76 25.10
C ALA A 448 -46.21 24.41 24.19
N ASP A 449 -46.64 25.67 24.41
CA ASP A 449 -47.79 26.25 23.68
C ASP A 449 -47.61 27.67 23.12
N ALA A 450 -46.37 28.17 23.01
CA ALA A 450 -46.15 29.53 22.53
C ALA A 450 -44.96 29.67 21.56
N ASN A 451 -44.97 28.96 20.41
CA ASN A 451 -44.19 29.43 19.25
C ASN A 451 -44.56 28.76 17.91
N LEU A 452 -45.84 28.83 17.56
CA LEU A 452 -46.33 28.40 16.26
C LEU A 452 -46.74 29.59 15.38
N LEU A 453 -45.93 30.65 15.31
CA LEU A 453 -45.98 31.67 14.23
C LEU A 453 -44.89 32.75 14.40
N GLN A 454 -43.64 32.53 13.96
CA GLN A 454 -42.73 33.67 13.69
C GLN A 454 -41.52 33.20 12.85
N GLY A 455 -41.66 33.20 11.52
CA GLY A 455 -40.60 32.72 10.64
C GLY A 455 -40.79 33.06 9.16
N TYR A 456 -41.36 34.23 8.85
CA TYR A 456 -41.33 34.81 7.52
C TYR A 456 -41.18 36.32 7.65
N TYR A 457 -39.96 36.83 7.55
CA TYR A 457 -39.58 38.11 6.93
C TYR A 457 -38.06 38.23 7.05
N ASP A 458 -37.37 38.05 5.92
CA ASP A 458 -35.98 38.48 5.76
C ASP A 458 -35.99 39.80 4.98
N ALA A 459 -35.50 40.86 5.61
CA ALA A 459 -35.51 42.22 5.09
C ALA A 459 -34.06 42.69 4.93
N SER A 460 -33.46 42.34 3.80
CA SER A 460 -32.20 42.93 3.34
C SER A 460 -32.29 43.28 1.86
N THR A 461 -33.12 44.25 1.49
CA THR A 461 -32.86 45.10 0.33
C THR A 461 -33.58 46.44 0.48
N ALA A 462 -32.86 47.50 0.11
CA ALA A 462 -33.32 48.86 -0.19
C ALA A 462 -33.36 49.89 0.95
N ALA A 463 -32.30 50.70 0.99
CA ALA A 463 -32.45 52.14 1.08
C ALA A 463 -31.39 52.82 0.19
N SER A 464 -31.77 53.17 -1.05
CA SER A 464 -31.38 54.44 -1.65
C SER A 464 -32.12 54.69 -2.97
N TYR A 465 -32.65 55.91 -3.06
CA TYR A 465 -33.20 56.65 -4.21
C TYR A 465 -34.71 56.62 -4.47
N GLN A 466 -35.25 57.84 -4.33
CA GLN A 466 -36.60 58.31 -4.58
C GLN A 466 -36.86 58.59 -6.08
N VAL A 467 -38.15 58.68 -6.40
CA VAL A 467 -38.83 59.66 -7.29
C VAL A 467 -39.61 59.06 -8.50
N ALA A 468 -40.87 59.53 -8.57
CA ALA A 468 -41.80 59.69 -9.71
C ALA A 468 -42.74 58.54 -10.14
N GLU A 469 -44.00 58.69 -9.70
CA GLU A 469 -45.25 58.89 -10.47
C GLU A 469 -45.73 57.91 -11.58
N GLU A 470 -47.01 57.54 -11.38
CA GLU A 470 -48.10 57.37 -12.35
C GLU A 470 -47.94 56.42 -13.57
N ALA A 471 -48.75 55.35 -13.59
CA ALA A 471 -49.99 55.29 -14.40
C ALA A 471 -50.52 53.84 -14.60
N ALA A 472 -51.79 53.67 -14.24
CA ALA A 472 -52.87 53.03 -15.00
C ALA A 472 -52.75 51.58 -15.54
N THR A 473 -53.62 50.73 -14.95
CA THR A 473 -54.64 49.88 -15.61
C THR A 473 -54.26 48.61 -16.38
N GLY A 474 -55.06 47.56 -16.12
CA GLY A 474 -55.57 46.67 -17.18
C GLY A 474 -55.14 45.21 -17.12
N THR A 475 -55.74 44.39 -16.26
CA THR A 475 -56.75 43.36 -16.61
C THR A 475 -56.30 42.12 -17.42
N THR A 476 -56.38 40.99 -16.70
CA THR A 476 -57.05 39.72 -17.06
C THR A 476 -56.49 38.75 -18.12
N LYS A 477 -56.28 37.51 -17.62
CA LYS A 477 -56.76 36.18 -18.12
C LYS A 477 -56.25 35.73 -19.51
N ARG A 478 -56.05 34.44 -19.84
CA ARG A 478 -56.08 33.11 -19.18
C ARG A 478 -55.91 32.10 -20.33
N LYS A 479 -55.03 31.09 -20.17
CA LYS A 479 -55.03 29.76 -20.84
C LYS A 479 -54.84 29.77 -22.39
N THR A 480 -54.25 28.79 -23.09
CA THR A 480 -54.09 27.34 -22.89
C THR A 480 -53.09 26.76 -23.92
N LYS A 481 -52.43 25.65 -23.55
CA LYS A 481 -51.99 24.44 -24.32
C LYS A 481 -52.39 24.41 -25.83
N LYS A 482 -51.64 23.85 -26.79
CA LYS A 482 -50.87 22.57 -26.80
C LYS A 482 -50.21 22.35 -28.18
N LYS A 483 -49.08 21.62 -28.18
CA LYS A 483 -48.66 20.53 -29.10
C LYS A 483 -48.09 20.84 -30.51
N LYS A 484 -46.85 20.33 -30.70
CA LYS A 484 -46.28 19.49 -31.80
C LYS A 484 -46.55 19.95 -33.25
N LYS A 485 -45.56 19.99 -34.15
CA LYS A 485 -44.77 18.81 -34.60
C LYS A 485 -43.70 19.26 -35.64
N THR A 486 -42.50 18.67 -35.57
CA THR A 486 -41.68 18.11 -36.68
C THR A 486 -41.15 18.93 -37.87
N THR A 487 -39.80 19.00 -37.91
CA THR A 487 -38.88 18.57 -39.00
C THR A 487 -38.75 19.41 -40.28
N LYS A 488 -37.56 19.98 -40.53
CA LYS A 488 -36.62 19.50 -41.57
C LYS A 488 -35.34 20.35 -41.68
N THR A 489 -34.26 19.60 -41.78
CA THR A 489 -32.89 19.82 -42.26
C THR A 489 -32.74 20.74 -43.48
N ILE A 490 -31.72 21.62 -43.46
CA ILE A 490 -30.94 22.02 -44.65
C ILE A 490 -29.45 22.14 -44.28
N LYS A 491 -28.61 21.52 -45.13
CA LYS A 491 -27.14 21.53 -45.14
C LYS A 491 -26.58 22.85 -45.68
N THR A 492 -25.42 23.28 -45.20
CA THR A 492 -24.41 23.96 -46.04
C THR A 492 -22.99 23.57 -45.62
N LYS A 493 -22.21 23.10 -46.61
CA LYS A 493 -20.76 22.89 -46.58
C LYS A 493 -20.05 24.24 -46.75
N LYS A 494 -18.86 24.42 -46.16
CA LYS A 494 -17.69 24.95 -46.88
C LYS A 494 -16.36 24.65 -46.16
N SER A 495 -15.44 24.10 -46.94
CA SER A 495 -13.98 23.98 -46.81
C SER A 495 -13.29 25.37 -46.75
N SER A 496 -12.12 25.56 -46.14
CA SER A 496 -10.75 25.35 -46.69
C SER A 496 -9.69 25.67 -45.61
N LYS A 497 -8.71 24.80 -45.28
CA LYS A 497 -7.33 24.69 -45.80
C LYS A 497 -6.41 25.93 -45.66
N SER A 498 -5.34 25.79 -44.85
CA SER A 498 -3.90 26.10 -45.09
C SER A 498 -3.21 26.62 -43.81
N ALA A 499 -1.91 26.50 -43.51
CA ALA A 499 -0.79 25.57 -43.72
C ALA A 499 0.47 26.32 -43.20
N ALA A 500 1.35 25.65 -42.44
CA ALA A 500 2.80 25.92 -42.25
C ALA A 500 3.24 27.30 -41.67
N ALA A 501 4.43 27.54 -41.11
CA ALA A 501 5.49 26.79 -40.42
C ALA A 501 6.55 27.83 -39.94
N SER A 502 7.33 27.48 -38.91
CA SER A 502 8.75 27.85 -38.68
C SER A 502 9.17 29.25 -38.17
N ALA A 503 9.65 29.27 -36.92
CA ALA A 503 11.05 29.49 -36.47
C ALA A 503 11.82 30.83 -36.71
N LEU A 504 12.28 31.39 -35.57
CA LEU A 504 13.62 31.95 -35.21
C LEU A 504 13.98 33.46 -35.37
N VAL A 505 14.72 33.92 -34.33
CA VAL A 505 15.81 34.95 -34.22
C VAL A 505 15.53 36.33 -33.59
N ALA A 506 15.94 36.45 -32.31
CA ALA A 506 16.84 37.41 -31.60
C ALA A 506 16.77 38.97 -31.67
N SER A 507 17.32 39.56 -30.57
CA SER A 507 17.77 40.96 -30.28
C SER A 507 16.68 42.04 -30.16
N ASP A 508 16.70 43.04 -29.26
CA ASP A 508 17.71 43.63 -28.37
C ASP A 508 17.03 44.52 -27.29
N LEU A 509 17.75 44.75 -26.18
CA LEU A 509 17.86 45.96 -25.33
C LEU A 509 16.61 46.77 -24.90
N ASP A 510 16.39 46.94 -23.59
CA ASP A 510 16.69 48.24 -22.96
C ASP A 510 16.78 48.21 -21.41
N SER A 511 17.41 49.27 -20.93
CA SER A 511 18.19 49.49 -19.71
C SER A 511 17.40 49.86 -18.44
N VAL A 512 17.99 49.51 -17.28
CA VAL A 512 17.63 49.94 -15.91
C VAL A 512 18.80 50.73 -15.33
N PRO A 513 18.57 51.87 -14.63
CA PRO A 513 19.55 52.38 -13.68
C PRO A 513 19.08 52.30 -12.22
N GLN A 514 20.02 51.75 -11.44
CA GLN A 514 20.31 51.74 -10.01
C GLN A 514 19.90 53.02 -9.23
N THR A 515 19.64 52.98 -7.91
CA THR A 515 20.70 52.90 -6.87
C THR A 515 20.14 52.77 -5.45
N SER A 516 20.98 52.18 -4.60
CA SER A 516 20.79 51.63 -3.25
C SER A 516 20.81 52.66 -2.09
N PRO A 517 20.52 52.24 -0.84
CA PRO A 517 20.24 53.11 0.33
C PRO A 517 21.36 53.10 1.41
N ASN A 518 21.35 54.05 2.37
CA ASN A 518 21.63 53.86 3.82
C ASN A 518 21.48 55.18 4.67
N PRO A 519 21.63 55.23 6.02
CA PRO A 519 20.56 55.03 7.04
C PRO A 519 20.46 56.14 8.15
N SER A 520 19.44 56.12 9.02
CA SER A 520 19.53 56.45 10.48
C SER A 520 18.17 56.41 11.24
N LYS A 521 18.21 55.88 12.48
CA LYS A 521 17.19 55.70 13.55
C LYS A 521 16.95 57.01 14.36
N PRO A 522 16.15 57.06 15.48
CA PRO A 522 14.84 56.47 15.84
C PRO A 522 13.85 57.49 16.50
N GLN A 523 12.56 57.17 16.69
CA GLN A 523 11.66 57.94 17.58
C GLN A 523 10.66 57.05 18.36
N SER A 524 10.34 57.49 19.58
CA SER A 524 9.24 57.09 20.48
C SER A 524 8.90 58.33 21.35
N PRO A 525 7.79 58.42 22.12
CA PRO A 525 6.50 57.70 22.11
C PRO A 525 5.26 58.64 22.11
N ALA A 526 4.06 58.05 22.21
CA ALA A 526 2.70 58.59 22.05
C ALA A 526 2.18 59.59 23.11
N PRO A 527 0.99 60.18 22.89
CA PRO A 527 0.05 60.53 23.96
C PRO A 527 -1.33 59.84 23.82
N ALA A 528 -1.96 59.56 24.95
CA ALA A 528 -3.30 58.99 25.10
C ALA A 528 -4.42 60.04 24.99
N PRO A 529 -5.70 59.60 24.88
CA PRO A 529 -6.76 60.33 25.58
C PRO A 529 -7.69 59.43 26.41
N SER A 530 -8.25 60.08 27.42
CA SER A 530 -9.12 59.58 28.50
C SER A 530 -10.60 59.57 28.14
N SER A 531 -11.27 58.55 28.68
CA SER A 531 -12.70 58.27 28.95
C SER A 531 -13.75 59.39 28.86
N SER A 532 -14.86 59.07 28.18
CA SER A 532 -16.23 59.40 28.63
C SER A 532 -17.20 58.27 28.23
N GLN A 533 -17.94 57.77 29.20
CA GLN A 533 -18.83 56.60 29.14
C GLN A 533 -20.11 56.86 28.33
N THR A 534 -20.47 55.93 27.46
CA THR A 534 -21.87 55.60 27.12
C THR A 534 -22.01 54.09 27.09
N SER A 535 -22.73 53.57 28.09
CA SER A 535 -23.05 52.15 28.23
C SER A 535 -24.19 51.76 27.28
N SER A 536 -23.86 51.08 26.19
CA SER A 536 -24.80 50.18 25.51
C SER A 536 -24.04 48.90 25.14
N SER A 537 -24.20 47.88 26.00
CA SER A 537 -23.72 46.54 25.70
C SER A 537 -24.51 45.99 24.52
N LEU A 538 -23.89 46.00 23.34
CA LEU A 538 -24.34 45.25 22.17
C LEU A 538 -23.91 43.79 22.34
N PHE A 539 -24.69 43.03 23.10
CA PHE A 539 -24.56 41.57 23.13
C PHE A 539 -25.01 40.99 21.79
N TYR A 540 -24.07 40.73 20.89
CA TYR A 540 -24.28 39.80 19.78
C TYR A 540 -24.17 38.38 20.36
N THR A 541 -25.30 37.82 20.79
CA THR A 541 -25.36 36.41 21.17
C THR A 541 -25.23 35.59 19.88
N PRO A 542 -24.23 34.69 19.75
CA PRO A 542 -24.16 33.80 18.60
C PRO A 542 -25.46 32.96 18.53
N PRO A 543 -25.96 32.65 17.32
CA PRO A 543 -27.16 31.84 17.19
C PRO A 543 -26.99 30.51 17.94
N ARG A 544 -27.93 30.21 18.85
CA ARG A 544 -27.94 28.97 19.63
C ARG A 544 -27.93 27.77 18.68
N LYS A 545 -26.98 26.86 18.88
CA LYS A 545 -26.90 25.63 18.09
C LYS A 545 -27.98 24.67 18.56
N THR A 546 -28.69 24.04 17.63
CA THR A 546 -29.63 22.97 18.00
C THR A 546 -28.87 21.74 18.52
N LYS A 547 -29.51 20.91 19.33
CA LYS A 547 -28.93 19.63 19.82
C LYS A 547 -28.38 18.75 18.68
N ALA A 548 -29.04 18.77 17.52
CA ALA A 548 -28.58 18.10 16.30
C ALA A 548 -27.28 18.72 15.72
N GLN A 549 -27.12 20.04 15.75
CA GLN A 549 -25.89 20.72 15.32
C GLN A 549 -24.71 20.46 16.26
N LEU A 550 -24.96 20.31 17.56
CA LEU A 550 -23.96 19.89 18.53
C LEU A 550 -23.50 18.44 18.26
N ASN A 551 -24.47 17.53 18.10
CA ASN A 551 -24.21 16.11 17.84
C ASN A 551 -23.57 15.83 16.47
N ALA A 552 -23.70 16.74 15.49
CA ALA A 552 -23.05 16.59 14.19
C ALA A 552 -21.51 16.46 14.30
N SER A 553 -20.90 17.09 15.31
CA SER A 553 -19.45 17.00 15.57
C SER A 553 -19.00 15.66 16.16
N LEU A 554 -19.94 14.86 16.66
CA LEU A 554 -19.71 13.53 17.25
C LEU A 554 -19.84 12.42 16.20
N MET A 555 -20.31 12.73 14.99
CA MET A 555 -20.54 11.75 13.94
C MET A 555 -19.22 11.27 13.32
N PRO A 556 -19.14 9.99 12.92
CA PRO A 556 -17.99 9.48 12.17
C PRO A 556 -17.86 10.19 10.81
N ASN A 557 -16.63 10.29 10.33
CA ASN A 557 -16.28 10.91 9.04
C ASN A 557 -15.97 9.89 7.93
N SER A 558 -15.71 8.64 8.30
CA SER A 558 -15.56 7.53 7.36
C SER A 558 -15.84 6.19 8.03
N ALA A 559 -15.98 5.16 7.21
CA ALA A 559 -15.89 3.78 7.62
C ALA A 559 -15.05 3.01 6.61
N SER A 560 -14.34 2.00 7.08
CA SER A 560 -13.52 1.13 6.25
C SER A 560 -13.92 -0.32 6.44
N VAL A 561 -13.79 -1.14 5.39
CA VAL A 561 -13.98 -2.59 5.48
C VAL A 561 -12.69 -3.32 5.15
N SER A 562 -12.38 -4.31 5.98
CA SER A 562 -11.31 -5.28 5.80
C SER A 562 -11.92 -6.63 5.43
N PHE A 563 -11.26 -7.37 4.55
CA PHE A 563 -11.66 -8.73 4.18
C PHE A 563 -10.51 -9.46 3.49
N SER A 564 -10.62 -10.78 3.36
CA SER A 564 -9.79 -11.58 2.47
C SER A 564 -10.65 -12.40 1.51
N VAL A 565 -10.16 -12.59 0.28
CA VAL A 565 -10.81 -13.46 -0.71
C VAL A 565 -9.81 -14.48 -1.22
N LYS A 566 -10.08 -15.75 -0.98
CA LYS A 566 -9.31 -16.86 -1.55
C LYS A 566 -9.88 -17.21 -2.93
N GLY A 567 -9.00 -17.40 -3.91
CA GLY A 567 -9.37 -17.85 -5.26
C GLY A 567 -9.79 -16.74 -6.23
N TRP A 568 -9.72 -15.46 -5.85
CA TRP A 568 -10.07 -14.33 -6.73
C TRP A 568 -9.09 -13.17 -6.53
N LEU A 569 -8.81 -12.47 -7.63
CA LEU A 569 -7.93 -11.29 -7.68
C LEU A 569 -8.68 -10.11 -8.32
N PRO A 570 -8.66 -8.90 -7.71
CA PRO A 570 -9.31 -7.72 -8.25
C PRO A 570 -8.73 -7.26 -9.59
N SER A 571 -7.44 -7.47 -9.87
CA SER A 571 -6.87 -7.18 -11.20
C SER A 571 -7.39 -8.11 -12.31
N GLY A 572 -7.87 -9.30 -11.93
CA GLY A 572 -8.17 -10.40 -12.86
C GLY A 572 -6.94 -11.10 -13.44
N LEU A 573 -5.72 -10.75 -13.00
CA LEU A 573 -4.49 -11.43 -13.39
C LEU A 573 -4.56 -12.92 -13.04
N ARG A 574 -4.06 -13.78 -13.91
CA ARG A 574 -4.00 -15.23 -13.69
C ARG A 574 -2.70 -15.79 -14.26
N VAL A 575 -2.24 -16.89 -13.68
CA VAL A 575 -1.21 -17.72 -14.29
C VAL A 575 -1.84 -18.51 -15.43
N ASP A 576 -1.37 -18.29 -16.64
CA ASP A 576 -1.75 -19.05 -17.83
C ASP A 576 -0.97 -20.37 -17.90
N SER A 577 0.36 -20.28 -17.79
CA SER A 577 1.23 -21.45 -17.85
C SER A 577 2.55 -21.23 -17.11
N LEU A 578 3.13 -22.32 -16.61
CA LEU A 578 4.47 -22.35 -16.02
C LEU A 578 5.23 -23.51 -16.64
N ASN A 579 6.23 -23.22 -17.48
CA ASN A 579 6.97 -24.21 -18.25
C ASN A 579 8.44 -24.24 -17.85
N ILE A 580 9.05 -25.42 -17.92
CA ILE A 580 10.51 -25.60 -17.81
C ILE A 580 11.04 -25.74 -19.23
N ASP A 581 12.10 -25.01 -19.58
CA ASP A 581 12.84 -25.21 -20.82
C ASP A 581 13.92 -26.29 -20.60
N PRO A 582 13.73 -27.52 -21.11
CA PRO A 582 14.66 -28.62 -20.89
C PRO A 582 16.01 -28.41 -21.60
N ARG A 583 16.07 -27.60 -22.66
CA ARG A 583 17.31 -27.35 -23.41
C ARG A 583 18.23 -26.39 -22.68
N ARG A 584 17.65 -25.47 -21.92
CA ARG A 584 18.38 -24.45 -21.17
C ARG A 584 18.61 -24.84 -19.70
N SER A 585 17.82 -25.78 -19.21
CA SER A 585 17.99 -26.35 -17.87
C SER A 585 19.20 -27.28 -17.81
N ARG A 586 19.92 -27.30 -16.68
CA ARG A 586 21.09 -28.17 -16.44
C ARG A 586 20.90 -28.96 -15.15
N GLY A 587 21.38 -30.21 -15.11
CA GLY A 587 21.29 -31.04 -13.90
C GLY A 587 19.87 -31.45 -13.49
N LEU A 588 18.90 -31.28 -14.39
CA LEU A 588 17.54 -31.81 -14.24
C LEU A 588 17.51 -33.22 -14.85
N GLY A 589 16.95 -34.20 -14.14
CA GLY A 589 16.80 -35.55 -14.68
C GLY A 589 15.93 -35.56 -15.95
N GLU A 590 16.19 -36.51 -16.85
CA GLU A 590 15.39 -36.67 -18.06
C GLU A 590 13.91 -36.95 -17.69
N GLY A 591 12.98 -36.19 -18.28
CA GLY A 591 11.54 -36.38 -18.05
C GLY A 591 10.99 -35.88 -16.70
N VAL A 592 11.77 -35.13 -15.89
CA VAL A 592 11.29 -34.56 -14.63
C VAL A 592 10.10 -33.63 -14.87
N LYS A 593 8.96 -33.97 -14.25
CA LYS A 593 7.75 -33.13 -14.21
C LYS A 593 7.51 -32.71 -12.77
N PRO A 594 7.76 -31.45 -12.39
CA PRO A 594 7.49 -31.00 -11.03
C PRO A 594 5.98 -30.92 -10.79
N TYR A 595 5.59 -31.07 -9.52
CA TYR A 595 4.28 -30.64 -9.07
C TYR A 595 4.16 -29.13 -9.24
N LYS A 596 3.03 -28.67 -9.78
CA LYS A 596 2.75 -27.24 -9.99
C LYS A 596 1.47 -26.88 -9.26
N GLY A 597 1.50 -25.79 -8.51
CA GLY A 597 0.31 -25.23 -7.88
C GLY A 597 0.28 -23.72 -8.01
N VAL A 598 -0.94 -23.17 -8.00
CA VAL A 598 -1.15 -21.73 -7.98
C VAL A 598 -2.18 -21.36 -6.92
N LYS A 599 -1.94 -20.27 -6.20
CA LYS A 599 -2.86 -19.71 -5.24
C LYS A 599 -3.12 -18.24 -5.56
N TYR A 600 -4.37 -17.86 -5.37
CA TYR A 600 -4.83 -16.48 -5.54
C TYR A 600 -5.39 -15.99 -4.22
N LEU A 601 -4.90 -14.85 -3.73
CA LEU A 601 -5.36 -14.24 -2.49
C LEU A 601 -5.51 -12.74 -2.67
N CYS A 602 -6.72 -12.23 -2.48
CA CYS A 602 -6.95 -10.81 -2.28
C CYS A 602 -7.04 -10.53 -0.78
N VAL A 603 -6.38 -9.47 -0.32
CA VAL A 603 -6.45 -8.96 1.04
C VAL A 603 -6.80 -7.48 0.98
N SER A 604 -7.72 -7.03 1.81
CA SER A 604 -7.96 -5.62 2.05
C SER A 604 -7.91 -5.38 3.55
N LYS A 605 -6.95 -4.57 4.02
CA LYS A 605 -6.81 -4.21 5.44
C LYS A 605 -7.19 -2.75 5.60
N LYS A 606 -8.42 -2.50 6.07
CA LYS A 606 -9.08 -1.18 6.05
C LYS A 606 -9.02 -0.54 4.65
N GLY A 607 -8.94 -1.38 3.62
CA GLY A 607 -8.54 -0.92 2.29
C GLY A 607 -9.72 -0.36 1.50
N VAL A 608 -10.96 -0.75 1.78
CA VAL A 608 -12.13 -0.11 1.16
C VAL A 608 -12.74 0.89 2.14
N GLU A 609 -12.43 2.17 1.94
CA GLU A 609 -12.90 3.29 2.77
C GLU A 609 -14.03 4.05 2.06
N ALA A 610 -15.12 4.31 2.79
CA ALA A 610 -16.17 5.25 2.39
C ALA A 610 -16.18 6.46 3.33
N ARG A 611 -16.06 7.66 2.77
CA ARG A 611 -16.13 8.93 3.50
C ARG A 611 -17.58 9.40 3.59
N CYS A 612 -17.96 10.06 4.69
CA CYS A 612 -19.36 10.46 4.94
C CYS A 612 -19.54 11.84 5.59
#